data_AF-X8CHM1-F1
#
_entry.id   AF-X8CHM1-F1
#
_cell.length_a   1.000
_cell.length_b   1.000
_cell.length_c   1.000
_cell.angle_alpha   90.00
_cell.angle_beta   90.00
_cell.angle_gamma   90.00
#
_symmetry.space_group_name_H-M   'P 1'
#
loop_
_entity.id
_entity.type
_entity.pdbx_description
1 polymer ?
#
loop_
_entity_poly.entity_id
_entity_poly.type
_entity_poly.pdbx_seq_one_letter_code
_entity_poly.pdbx_strand_id
1 'polypeptide(L)' 'MDFATLPPEINSALMYSGPGAGSMVAAAAAWDKLAARLCTAAADYRR' A
#
# COMPACT_ATOMS: atom_id res chain seq x y z
N MET A 1 -5.92 -19.16 7.81
CA MET A 1 -5.82 -19.29 6.35
C MET A 1 -4.74 -20.31 6.08
N ASP A 2 -5.03 -21.38 5.36
CA ASP A 2 -4.06 -22.45 5.08
C ASP A 2 -3.94 -22.66 3.57
N PHE A 3 -2.91 -22.07 2.98
CA PHE A 3 -2.62 -22.15 1.55
C PHE A 3 -1.84 -23.41 1.18
N ALA A 4 -1.28 -24.15 2.16
CA ALA A 4 -0.50 -25.35 1.91
C ALA A 4 -1.37 -26.54 1.50
N THR A 5 -2.68 -26.48 1.77
CA THR A 5 -3.67 -27.48 1.32
C THR A 5 -4.16 -27.23 -0.10
N LEU A 6 -3.87 -26.06 -0.69
CA LEU A 6 -4.25 -25.73 -2.07
C LEU A 6 -3.17 -26.19 -3.04
N PRO A 7 -3.54 -26.72 -4.21
CA PRO A 7 -2.57 -27.09 -5.22
C PRO A 7 -1.89 -25.84 -5.81
N PRO A 8 -0.68 -25.98 -6.37
CA PRO A 8 0.13 -24.84 -6.82
C PRO A 8 -0.55 -23.98 -7.90
N GLU A 9 -1.44 -24.56 -8.71
CA GLU A 9 -2.20 -23.86 -9.74
C GLU A 9 -3.13 -22.80 -9.13
N ILE A 10 -3.75 -23.10 -7.99
CA ILE A 10 -4.67 -22.18 -7.31
C ILE A 10 -3.88 -21.05 -6.66
N ASN A 11 -2.81 -21.38 -5.93
CA ASN A 11 -1.97 -20.36 -5.30
C ASN A 11 -1.32 -19.44 -6.35
N SER A 12 -0.89 -20.00 -7.49
CA SER A 12 -0.34 -19.24 -8.60
C SER A 12 -1.39 -18.33 -9.25
N ALA A 13 -2.60 -18.85 -9.53
CA ALA A 13 -3.68 -18.04 -10.09
C ALA A 13 -4.05 -16.87 -9.16
N LEU A 14 -4.08 -17.09 -7.85
CA LEU A 14 -4.31 -16.03 -6.87
C LEU A 14 -3.20 -14.98 -6.86
N MET A 15 -1.92 -15.38 -6.98
CA MET A 15 -0.78 -14.47 -6.96
C MET A 15 -0.65 -13.64 -8.24
N TYR A 16 -0.94 -14.24 -9.40
CA TYR A 16 -0.75 -13.61 -10.70
C TYR A 16 -2.00 -12.94 -11.28
N SER A 17 -3.15 -13.10 -10.63
CA SER A 17 -4.36 -12.37 -10.98
C SER A 17 -4.45 -11.03 -10.23
N GLY A 18 -5.28 -10.13 -10.77
CA GLY A 18 -5.59 -8.86 -10.13
C GLY A 18 -4.79 -7.65 -10.63
N PRO A 19 -5.10 -6.45 -10.12
CA PRO A 19 -4.60 -5.18 -10.65
C PRO A 19 -3.16 -4.82 -10.21
N GLY A 20 -2.48 -5.70 -9.47
CA GLY A 20 -1.14 -5.44 -8.92
C GLY A 20 -1.13 -4.38 -7.81
N ALA A 21 0.07 -3.92 -7.45
CA ALA A 21 0.29 -3.03 -6.31
C ALA A 21 0.09 -1.53 -6.61
N GLY A 22 -0.35 -1.14 -7.83
CA GLY A 22 -0.38 0.26 -8.27
C GLY A 22 -1.20 1.19 -7.37
N SER A 23 -2.37 0.73 -6.91
CA SER A 23 -3.19 1.48 -5.95
C SER A 23 -2.51 1.66 -4.59
N MET A 24 -1.75 0.66 -4.15
CA MET A 24 -1.01 0.72 -2.88
C MET A 24 0.19 1.67 -2.98
N VAL A 25 0.87 1.71 -4.12
CA VAL A 25 1.92 2.71 -4.40
C VAL A 25 1.34 4.13 -4.45
N ALA A 26 0.18 4.32 -5.09
CA ALA A 26 -0.50 5.61 -5.12
C ALA A 26 -0.92 6.07 -3.71
N ALA A 27 -1.42 5.15 -2.88
CA ALA A 27 -1.76 5.42 -1.49
C ALA A 27 -0.51 5.81 -0.67
N ALA A 28 0.62 5.12 -0.85
CA ALA A 28 1.88 5.46 -0.19
C ALA A 28 2.32 6.90 -0.53
N ALA A 29 2.29 7.27 -1.81
CA ALA A 29 2.61 8.63 -2.25
C ALA A 29 1.65 9.69 -1.69
N ALA A 30 0.37 9.34 -1.49
CA ALA A 30 -0.60 10.23 -0.85
C ALA A 30 -0.28 10.42 0.65
N TRP A 31 0.12 9.35 1.34
CA TRP A 31 0.56 9.42 2.74
C TRP A 31 1.83 10.26 2.91
N ASP A 32 2.81 10.13 2.02
CA ASP A 32 4.02 10.96 2.05
C ASP A 32 3.69 12.46 1.91
N LYS A 33 2.79 12.81 0.98
CA LYS A 33 2.32 14.19 0.80
C LYS A 33 1.59 14.71 2.03
N LEU A 34 0.77 13.87 2.67
CA LEU A 34 0.08 14.24 3.89
C LEU A 34 1.06 14.48 5.03
N ALA A 35 2.05 13.60 5.21
CA ALA A 35 3.10 13.75 6.22
C ALA A 35 3.88 15.07 6.03
N ALA A 36 4.28 15.39 4.80
CA ALA A 36 4.95 16.66 4.49
C ALA A 36 4.10 17.87 4.91
N ARG A 37 2.81 17.87 4.57
CA ARG A 37 1.87 18.96 4.93
C ARG A 37 1.66 19.09 6.44
N LEU A 38 1.63 17.97 7.16
CA LEU A 38 1.52 17.99 8.62
C LEU A 38 2.79 18.55 9.26
N CYS A 39 3.98 18.19 8.75
CA CYS A 39 5.24 18.74 9.21
C CYS A 39 5.33 20.26 8.99
N THR A 40 4.94 20.76 7.81
CA THR A 40 4.92 22.20 7.54
C THR A 40 3.93 22.92 8.45
N ALA A 41 2.70 22.41 8.58
CA ALA A 41 1.69 23.00 9.45
C ALA A 41 2.14 23.04 10.92
N ALA A 42 2.81 21.99 11.40
CA ALA A 42 3.36 21.94 12.75
C ALA A 42 4.52 22.93 12.95
N ALA A 43 5.36 23.14 11.93
CA ALA A 43 6.42 24.13 11.97
C ALA A 43 5.85 25.56 12.01
N ASP A 44 4.83 25.83 11.19
CA ASP A 44 4.13 27.13 11.18
C ASP A 44 3.45 27.42 12.53
N TYR A 45 2.85 26.41 13.16
CA TYR A 45 2.21 26.58 14.47
C TYR A 45 3.19 26.86 15.62
N ARG A 46 4.44 26.42 15.50
CA ARG A 46 5.49 26.62 16.52
C ARG A 46 6.25 27.95 16.35
N ARG A 47 5.96 28.70 15.30
CA ARG A 47 6.56 30.01 15.03
C ARG A 47 5.77 31.11 15.72
#